data_AF-A0A925GNB2-F1
#
_entry.id   AF-A0A925GNB2-F1
#
_cell.length_a   1.000
_cell.length_b   1.000
_cell.length_c   1.000
_cell.angle_alpha   90.00
_cell.angle_beta   90.00
_cell.angle_gamma   90.00
#
_symmetry.space_group_name_H-M   'P 1'
#
loop_
_entity.id
_entity.type
_entity.pdbx_description
1 polymer ?
#
loop_
_entity_poly.entity_id
_entity_poly.type
_entity_poly.pdbx_seq_one_letter_code
_entity_poly.pdbx_strand_id
1 'polypeptide(L)'
;GQAGSLLGTDVLTLALQIHSVEARHASFVRRIRGQKGWITGKVGGGVEARHVGVAAANYAGEDNTTQGGLAKDMFAPSYSDATVSEAFDEILTREQVLALATPFLK
;
A
#
# COMPACT_ATOMS: atom_id res chain seq x y z
N GLY A 1 6.52 -1.46 4.68
CA GLY A 1 7.86 -1.15 4.16
C GLY A 1 8.87 -1.03 5.29
N GLN A 2 10.16 -1.20 4.99
CA GLN A 2 11.26 -1.12 5.98
C GLN A 2 12.08 0.18 5.85
N ALA A 3 11.52 1.22 5.21
CA ALA A 3 12.22 2.49 4.98
C ALA A 3 12.72 3.13 6.28
N GLY A 4 11.93 3.03 7.37
CA GLY A 4 12.33 3.51 8.70
C GLY A 4 13.63 2.87 9.21
N SER A 5 13.87 1.59 8.91
CA SER A 5 15.10 0.88 9.30
C SER A 5 16.32 1.27 8.46
N LEU A 6 16.11 1.94 7.32
CA LEU A 6 17.18 2.37 6.42
C LEU A 6 17.51 3.86 6.57
N LEU A 7 16.83 4.59 7.45
CA LEU A 7 17.12 5.99 7.71
C LEU A 7 18.59 6.18 8.11
N GLY A 8 19.25 7.15 7.46
CA GLY A 8 20.66 7.45 7.69
C GLY A 8 21.65 6.46 7.05
N THR A 9 21.16 5.49 6.27
CA THR A 9 22.02 4.57 5.50
C THR A 9 22.12 4.98 4.04
N ASP A 10 23.23 4.63 3.40
CA ASP A 10 23.49 4.93 1.97
C ASP A 10 22.55 4.16 1.03
N VAL A 11 21.86 3.13 1.52
CA VAL A 11 20.98 2.27 0.71
C VAL A 11 19.53 2.75 0.68
N LEU A 12 19.14 3.74 1.49
CA LEU A 12 17.75 4.23 1.55
C LEU A 12 17.26 4.73 0.19
N THR A 13 18.07 5.54 -0.50
CA THR A 13 17.72 6.09 -1.81
C THR A 13 17.45 4.98 -2.81
N LEU A 14 18.31 3.97 -2.85
CA LEU A 14 18.13 2.80 -3.72
C LEU A 14 16.86 2.04 -3.36
N ALA A 15 16.61 1.80 -2.07
CA ALA A 15 15.40 1.10 -1.61
C ALA A 15 14.12 1.83 -2.01
N LEU A 16 14.08 3.16 -1.89
CA LEU A 16 12.93 3.98 -2.31
C LEU A 16 12.74 3.98 -3.84
N GLN A 17 13.83 3.96 -4.61
CA GLN A 17 13.77 3.82 -6.07
C GLN A 17 13.18 2.47 -6.49
N ILE A 18 13.62 1.37 -5.86
CA ILE A 18 13.07 0.04 -6.09
C ILE A 18 11.58 0.02 -5.76
N HIS A 19 11.20 0.53 -4.59
CA HIS A 19 9.80 0.62 -4.18
C HIS A 19 8.93 1.40 -5.19
N SER A 20 9.44 2.52 -5.71
CA SER A 20 8.72 3.29 -6.74
C SER A 20 8.48 2.48 -8.02
N VAL A 21 9.43 1.64 -8.44
CA VAL A 21 9.30 0.77 -9.60
C VAL A 21 8.29 -0.35 -9.33
N GLU A 22 8.38 -1.02 -8.18
CA GLU A 22 7.44 -2.06 -7.77
C GLU A 22 6.00 -1.55 -7.70
N ALA A 23 5.79 -0.35 -7.14
CA ALA A 23 4.48 0.29 -7.09
C ALA A 23 3.91 0.57 -8.49
N ARG A 24 4.74 1.03 -9.44
CA ARG A 24 4.33 1.25 -10.84
C ARG A 24 3.99 -0.07 -11.53
N HIS A 25 4.78 -1.12 -11.32
CA HIS A 25 4.48 -2.45 -11.86
C HIS A 25 3.15 -3.00 -11.32
N ALA A 26 2.93 -2.91 -10.00
CA ALA A 26 1.66 -3.33 -9.40
C ALA A 26 0.48 -2.52 -9.95
N SER A 27 0.64 -1.21 -10.13
CA SER A 27 -0.35 -0.32 -10.75
C SER A 27 -0.68 -0.74 -12.19
N PHE A 28 0.33 -1.10 -12.98
CA PHE A 28 0.15 -1.55 -14.36
C PHE A 28 -0.56 -2.91 -14.45
N VAL A 29 -0.18 -3.88 -13.60
CA VAL A 29 -0.85 -5.19 -13.54
C VAL A 29 -2.34 -5.05 -13.23
N ARG A 30 -2.72 -4.13 -12.33
CA ARG A 30 -4.14 -3.83 -12.06
C ARG A 30 -4.87 -3.28 -13.27
N ARG A 31 -4.27 -2.34 -13.99
CA ARG A 31 -4.86 -1.76 -15.21
C ARG A 31 -5.06 -2.80 -16.31
N ILE A 32 -4.12 -3.74 -16.50
CA ILE A 32 -4.29 -4.86 -17.46
C ILE A 32 -5.49 -5.75 -17.08
N ARG A 33 -5.81 -5.84 -15.79
CA ARG A 33 -6.97 -6.58 -15.28
C ARG A 33 -8.27 -5.76 -15.29
N GLY A 34 -8.28 -4.57 -15.89
CA GLY A 34 -9.46 -3.69 -15.93
C GLY A 34 -9.78 -3.00 -14.60
N GLN A 35 -8.84 -2.99 -13.65
CA GLN A 35 -9.00 -2.35 -12.33
C GLN A 35 -8.36 -0.95 -12.33
N LYS A 36 -8.71 -0.13 -11.33
CA LYS A 36 -7.95 1.11 -11.04
C LYS A 36 -6.49 0.77 -10.78
N GLY A 37 -5.59 1.70 -11.11
CA GLY A 37 -4.15 1.54 -10.87
C GLY A 37 -3.74 1.59 -9.38
N TRP A 38 -4.69 1.78 -8.49
CA TRP A 38 -4.52 1.99 -7.05
C TRP A 38 -5.65 1.29 -6.28
N ILE A 39 -5.57 1.28 -4.96
CA ILE A 39 -6.52 0.63 -4.06
C ILE A 39 -7.34 1.70 -3.34
N THR A 40 -8.63 1.46 -3.14
CA THR A 40 -9.51 2.39 -2.42
C THR A 40 -9.94 1.74 -1.10
N GLY A 41 -9.46 2.25 0.04
CA GLY A 41 -9.69 1.62 1.34
C GLY A 41 -9.25 0.15 1.35
N LYS A 42 -10.10 -0.76 1.83
CA LYS A 42 -9.82 -2.21 1.83
C LYS A 42 -10.25 -2.94 0.54
N VAL A 43 -10.82 -2.21 -0.42
CA VAL A 43 -11.46 -2.80 -1.61
C VAL A 43 -10.58 -2.53 -2.82
N GLY A 44 -10.22 -3.59 -3.55
CA GLY A 44 -9.24 -3.51 -4.62
C GLY A 44 -9.71 -2.70 -5.82
N GLY A 45 -9.49 -1.38 -5.84
CA GLY A 45 -9.48 -0.60 -7.07
C GLY A 45 -10.69 -0.74 -8.01
N GLY A 46 -11.91 -0.94 -7.49
CA GLY A 46 -13.14 -0.99 -8.31
C GLY A 46 -14.12 -2.11 -7.94
N VAL A 47 -15.37 -1.95 -8.41
CA VAL A 47 -16.58 -2.73 -8.11
C VAL A 47 -16.30 -4.25 -8.09
N GLU A 48 -16.66 -4.91 -6.99
CA GLU A 48 -16.59 -6.37 -6.76
C GLU A 48 -15.20 -7.01 -6.52
N ALA A 49 -14.08 -6.28 -6.57
CA ALA A 49 -12.78 -6.86 -6.22
C ALA A 49 -12.56 -6.87 -4.70
N ARG A 50 -13.39 -7.64 -3.98
CA ARG A 50 -13.05 -8.09 -2.64
C ARG A 50 -11.89 -9.06 -2.79
N HIS A 51 -10.67 -8.60 -2.50
CA HIS A 51 -9.55 -9.53 -2.34
C HIS A 51 -9.96 -10.58 -1.30
N VAL A 52 -9.79 -11.86 -1.63
CA VAL A 52 -10.11 -12.99 -0.76
C VAL A 52 -8.83 -13.70 -0.39
N GLY A 53 -8.73 -14.18 0.85
CA GLY A 53 -7.54 -14.89 1.35
C GLY A 53 -6.31 -14.00 1.48
N VAL A 54 -5.13 -14.56 1.18
CA VAL A 54 -3.81 -13.91 1.37
C VAL A 54 -3.72 -12.56 0.66
N ALA A 55 -4.37 -12.40 -0.50
CA ALA A 55 -4.37 -11.15 -1.26
C ALA A 55 -5.03 -9.98 -0.49
N ALA A 56 -5.98 -10.25 0.42
CA ALA A 56 -6.63 -9.21 1.21
C ALA A 56 -5.71 -8.64 2.29
N ALA A 57 -4.90 -9.51 2.91
CA ALA A 57 -3.98 -9.12 3.97
C ALA A 57 -2.79 -8.28 3.45
N ASN A 58 -2.52 -8.29 2.13
CA ASN A 58 -1.57 -7.36 1.51
C ASN A 58 -2.02 -5.88 1.61
N TYR A 59 -3.32 -5.64 1.79
CA TYR A 59 -3.92 -4.30 1.84
C TYR A 59 -4.36 -3.93 3.26
N ALA A 60 -3.73 -4.54 4.27
CA ALA A 60 -4.05 -4.26 5.66
C ALA A 60 -3.65 -2.82 6.01
N GLY A 61 -4.62 -2.01 6.44
CA GLY A 61 -4.40 -0.63 6.84
C GLY A 61 -4.66 0.40 5.74
N GLU A 62 -4.84 -0.01 4.48
CA GLU A 62 -5.06 0.89 3.32
C GLU A 62 -6.31 1.78 3.42
N ASP A 63 -7.15 1.64 4.45
CA ASP A 63 -8.23 2.59 4.79
C ASP A 63 -7.82 3.69 5.78
N ASN A 64 -6.53 3.81 6.09
CA ASN A 64 -6.00 4.82 6.98
C ASN A 64 -6.08 6.23 6.36
N THR A 65 -6.62 7.17 7.13
CA THR A 65 -6.73 8.60 6.75
C THR A 65 -5.90 9.51 7.66
N THR A 66 -5.02 8.94 8.49
CA THR A 66 -4.12 9.67 9.40
C THR A 66 -2.67 9.46 8.99
N GLN A 67 -1.95 10.55 8.69
CA GLN A 67 -0.59 10.51 8.19
C GLN A 67 0.33 11.35 9.08
N GLY A 68 1.42 10.76 9.56
CA GLY A 68 2.35 11.46 10.48
C GLY A 68 1.67 11.95 11.77
N GLY A 69 0.62 11.28 12.25
CA GLY A 69 -0.17 11.68 13.42
C GLY A 69 -1.21 12.77 13.15
N LEU A 70 -1.33 13.25 11.90
CA LEU A 70 -2.33 14.22 11.49
C LEU A 70 -3.49 13.52 10.80
N ALA A 71 -4.71 13.69 11.29
CA ALA A 71 -5.91 13.26 10.57
C ALA A 71 -6.10 14.07 9.29
N LYS A 72 -6.79 13.52 8.28
CA LYS A 72 -6.99 14.19 6.99
C LYS A 72 -7.52 15.62 7.09
N ASP A 73 -8.33 15.93 8.10
CA ASP A 73 -8.92 17.26 8.28
C ASP A 73 -7.86 18.34 8.53
N MET A 74 -6.67 17.94 8.96
CA MET A 74 -5.55 18.84 9.25
C MET A 74 -4.66 19.12 8.03
N PHE A 75 -4.54 18.18 7.08
CA PHE A 75 -3.57 18.27 5.98
C PHE A 75 -4.19 18.15 4.58
N ALA A 76 -5.38 17.57 4.47
CA ALA A 76 -6.11 17.31 3.22
C ALA A 76 -7.64 17.52 3.39
N PRO A 77 -8.11 18.63 4.00
CA PRO A 77 -9.52 18.80 4.39
C PRO A 77 -10.50 18.76 3.20
N SER A 78 -10.04 19.17 2.02
CA SER A 78 -10.87 19.22 0.80
C SER A 78 -10.98 17.88 0.07
N TYR A 79 -10.25 16.85 0.51
CA TYR A 79 -10.23 15.54 -0.14
C TYR A 79 -11.09 14.53 0.64
N SER A 80 -11.71 13.61 -0.12
CA SER A 80 -12.49 12.52 0.47
C SER A 80 -11.60 11.50 1.18
N ASP A 81 -12.14 10.74 2.13
CA ASP A 81 -11.43 9.64 2.79
C ASP A 81 -10.88 8.64 1.77
N ALA A 82 -11.65 8.34 0.73
CA ALA A 82 -11.22 7.50 -0.38
C ALA A 82 -9.96 8.08 -1.03
N THR A 83 -9.98 9.36 -1.44
CA THR A 83 -8.82 10.00 -2.08
C THR A 83 -7.58 10.03 -1.18
N VAL A 84 -7.76 10.26 0.12
CA VAL A 84 -6.64 10.25 1.07
C VAL A 84 -6.07 8.85 1.22
N SER A 85 -6.94 7.85 1.36
CA SER A 85 -6.54 6.44 1.48
C SER A 85 -5.81 5.94 0.22
N GLU A 86 -6.13 6.50 -0.95
CA GLU A 86 -5.52 6.13 -2.25
C GLU A 86 -4.12 6.74 -2.45
N ALA A 87 -3.70 7.69 -1.60
CA ALA A 87 -2.50 8.49 -1.80
C ALA A 87 -1.25 7.95 -1.07
N PHE A 88 -1.43 7.07 -0.09
CA PHE A 88 -0.37 6.51 0.75
C PHE A 88 -0.42 4.99 0.72
N ASP A 89 0.76 4.37 0.84
CA ASP A 89 0.91 2.92 1.01
C ASP A 89 1.24 2.66 2.47
N GLU A 90 0.52 1.73 3.10
CA GLU A 90 0.71 1.44 4.51
C GLU A 90 1.77 0.37 4.75
N ILE A 91 2.54 0.53 5.83
CA ILE A 91 3.62 -0.40 6.10
C ILE A 91 3.10 -1.75 6.61
N LEU A 92 3.51 -2.83 5.95
CA LEU A 92 3.45 -4.17 6.56
C LEU A 92 4.69 -4.43 7.43
N THR A 93 4.47 -5.03 8.61
CA THR A 93 5.54 -5.55 9.48
C THR A 93 6.20 -6.78 8.88
N ARG A 94 7.38 -7.15 9.39
CA ARG A 94 8.08 -8.36 8.94
C ARG A 94 7.23 -9.61 9.15
N GLU A 95 6.53 -9.69 10.27
CA GLU A 95 5.68 -10.82 10.64
C GLU A 95 4.48 -10.91 9.70
N GLN A 96 3.86 -9.77 9.36
CA GLN A 96 2.78 -9.72 8.38
C GLN A 96 3.26 -10.16 7.00
N VAL A 97 4.40 -9.64 6.53
CA VAL A 97 5.01 -10.03 5.26
C VAL A 97 5.36 -11.52 5.25
N LEU A 98 5.93 -12.04 6.33
CA LEU A 98 6.26 -13.46 6.43
C LEU A 98 5.00 -14.32 6.37
N ALA A 99 3.96 -13.98 7.14
CA ALA A 99 2.69 -14.70 7.11
C ALA A 99 2.03 -14.69 5.71
N LEU A 100 2.17 -13.59 4.97
CA LEU A 100 1.72 -13.48 3.57
C LEU A 100 2.54 -14.35 2.62
N ALA A 101 3.86 -14.43 2.84
CA ALA A 101 4.78 -15.16 1.99
C ALA A 101 4.81 -16.67 2.28
N THR A 102 4.61 -17.09 3.54
CA THR A 102 4.72 -18.49 3.99
C THR A 102 3.96 -19.49 3.11
N PRO A 103 2.72 -19.22 2.64
CA PRO A 103 2.01 -20.14 1.74
C PRO A 103 2.73 -20.44 0.41
N PHE A 104 3.73 -19.62 0.03
CA PHE A 104 4.50 -19.74 -1.21
C PHE A 104 5.97 -20.15 -0.98
N LEU A 105 6.42 -20.22 0.27
CA LEU A 105 7.76 -20.68 0.63
C LEU A 105 7.73 -22.21 0.77
N LYS A 106 8.64 -22.90 0.08
CA LYS A 106 8.83 -24.35 0.15
C LYS A 106 9.90 -24.71 1.18
#